data_AF-F8PTP8-F1
#
_entry.id   AF-F8PTP8-F1
#
_cell.length_a   1.000
_cell.length_b   1.000
_cell.length_c   1.000
_cell.angle_alpha   90.00
_cell.angle_beta   90.00
_cell.angle_gamma   90.00
#
_symmetry.space_group_name_H-M   'P 1'
#
loop_
_entity.id
_entity.type
_entity.pdbx_description
1 polymer ?
#
loop_
_entity_poly.entity_id
_entity_poly.type
_entity_poly.pdbx_seq_one_letter_code
_entity_poly.pdbx_strand_id
1 'polypeptide(L)' 'MRDTFVWNLNDPIVTPEAFAQSIVDDYALAPSYHTTITKAIQDQLSDYKAHTTSFDGD' A
#
# COMPACT_ATOMS: atom_id res chain seq x y z
N MET A 1 -13.13 10.53 0.61
CA MET A 1 -13.01 9.66 -0.57
C MET A 1 -12.58 8.29 -0.08
N ARG A 2 -13.18 7.20 -0.57
CA ARG A 2 -12.82 5.83 -0.19
C ARG A 2 -12.45 5.10 -1.47
N ASP A 3 -11.16 4.82 -1.63
CA ASP A 3 -10.65 3.98 -2.69
C ASP A 3 -10.32 2.57 -2.17
N THR A 4 -10.34 1.60 -3.06
CA THR A 4 -9.99 0.21 -2.77
C THR A 4 -9.34 -0.40 -4.01
N PHE A 5 -8.23 -1.09 -3.80
CA PHE A 5 -7.46 -1.76 -4.85
C PHE A 5 -6.92 -3.08 -4.31
N VAL A 6 -6.40 -3.91 -5.22
CA VAL A 6 -5.70 -5.15 -4.89
C VAL A 6 -4.21 -4.92 -5.04
N TRP A 7 -3.42 -5.38 -4.08
CA TRP A 7 -1.96 -5.27 -4.11
C TRP A 7 -1.33 -6.64 -4.40
N ASN A 8 -0.41 -6.70 -5.36
CA ASN A 8 0.42 -7.88 -5.57
C ASN A 8 1.70 -7.77 -4.72
N LEU A 9 1.82 -8.61 -3.70
CA LEU A 9 3.00 -8.63 -2.81
C LEU A 9 4.31 -8.98 -3.50
N ASN A 10 4.22 -9.66 -4.65
CA ASN A 10 5.38 -10.09 -5.44
C ASN A 10 5.66 -9.13 -6.61
N ASP A 11 5.02 -7.96 -6.66
CA ASP A 11 5.29 -6.95 -7.69
C ASP A 11 6.71 -6.40 -7.51
N PRO A 12 7.63 -6.57 -8.48
CA PRO A 12 8.99 -6.09 -8.35
C PRO A 12 9.17 -4.65 -8.82
N ILE A 13 8.13 -4.02 -9.37
CA ILE A 13 8.21 -2.75 -10.11
C ILE A 13 7.48 -1.63 -9.37
N VAL A 14 6.24 -1.89 -8.94
CA VAL A 14 5.41 -0.84 -8.33
C VAL A 14 5.64 -0.78 -6.82
N THR A 15 6.32 0.27 -6.36
CA THR A 15 6.49 0.52 -4.92
C THR A 15 5.28 1.25 -4.33
N PRO A 16 4.98 1.10 -3.03
CA PRO A 16 3.93 1.88 -2.35
C PRO A 16 4.09 3.39 -2.54
N GLU A 17 5.31 3.90 -2.55
CA GLU A 17 5.63 5.31 -2.74
C GLU A 17 5.29 5.79 -4.16
N ALA A 18 5.62 4.98 -5.18
CA ALA A 18 5.33 5.30 -6.57
C ALA A 18 3.82 5.29 -6.84
N PHE A 19 3.11 4.30 -6.27
CA PHE A 19 1.66 4.23 -6.35
C PHE A 19 0.96 5.38 -5.58
N ALA A 20 1.45 5.73 -4.38
CA ALA A 20 0.92 6.86 -3.65
C ALA A 20 1.10 8.19 -4.40
N GLN A 21 2.22 8.35 -5.11
CA GLN A 21 2.46 9.51 -5.96
C GLN A 21 1.45 9.58 -7.12
N SER A 22 1.19 8.47 -7.82
CA SER A 22 0.19 8.46 -8.90
C SER A 22 -1.20 8.83 -8.38
N ILE A 23 -1.60 8.34 -7.21
CA ILE A 23 -2.90 8.72 -6.59
C ILE A 23 -2.95 10.22 -6.27
N VAL A 24 -1.88 10.80 -5.72
CA VAL A 24 -1.83 12.23 -5.42
C VAL A 24 -1.96 13.06 -6.71
N ASP A 25 -1.27 12.65 -7.78
CA ASP A 25 -1.28 13.36 -9.05
C ASP A 25 -2.64 13.21 -9.78
N ASP A 26 -3.17 12.00 -9.86
CA ASP A 26 -4.42 11.69 -10.59
C ASP A 26 -5.63 12.40 -9.96
N TYR A 27 -5.67 12.50 -8.63
CA TYR A 27 -6.75 13.16 -7.89
C TYR A 27 -6.45 14.60 -7.49
N ALA A 28 -5.30 15.14 -7.92
CA ALA A 28 -4.83 16.49 -7.57
C ALA A 28 -4.89 16.78 -6.06
N LEU A 29 -4.43 15.83 -5.24
CA LEU A 29 -4.44 15.93 -3.78
C LEU A 29 -3.27 16.79 -3.27
N ALA A 30 -3.37 17.23 -2.02
CA ALA A 30 -2.24 17.89 -1.38
C ALA A 30 -1.06 16.91 -1.20
N PRO A 31 0.20 17.35 -1.36
CA PRO A 31 1.37 16.48 -1.21
C PRO A 31 1.47 15.76 0.15
N SER A 32 0.84 16.31 1.19
CA SER A 32 0.76 15.69 2.52
C SER A 32 0.08 14.33 2.53
N TYR A 33 -0.79 14.05 1.55
CA TYR A 33 -1.46 12.76 1.43
C TYR A 33 -0.54 11.63 0.97
N HIS A 34 0.58 11.95 0.31
CA HIS A 34 1.55 10.96 -0.16
C HIS A 34 2.03 10.05 0.98
N THR A 35 2.48 10.65 2.07
CA THR A 35 2.96 9.94 3.26
C THR A 35 1.86 9.12 3.91
N THR A 36 0.63 9.66 3.97
CA THR A 36 -0.52 8.96 4.55
C THR A 36 -0.91 7.72 3.75
N ILE A 37 -0.97 7.83 2.42
CA ILE A 37 -1.32 6.72 1.52
C ILE A 37 -0.23 5.65 1.56
N THR A 38 1.04 6.06 1.43
CA THR A 38 2.19 5.14 1.50
C THR A 38 2.17 4.32 2.79
N LYS A 39 2.01 5.00 3.94
CA LYS A 39 1.94 4.33 5.24
C LYS A 39 0.75 3.38 5.34
N ALA A 40 -0.43 3.79 4.87
CA ALA A 40 -1.62 2.94 4.90
C ALA A 40 -1.46 1.64 4.08
N ILE A 41 -0.71 1.68 2.98
CA ILE A 41 -0.34 0.49 2.20
C ILE A 41 0.63 -0.37 3.01
N GLN A 42 1.74 0.21 3.48
CA GLN A 42 2.77 -0.51 4.22
C GLN A 42 2.25 -1.18 5.49
N ASP A 43 1.35 -0.53 6.23
CA ASP A 43 0.71 -1.07 7.43
C ASP A 43 -0.12 -2.33 7.06
N GLN A 44 -0.96 -2.26 6.02
CA GLN A 44 -1.75 -3.41 5.55
C GLN A 44 -0.87 -4.58 5.05
N LEU A 45 0.23 -4.29 4.35
CA LEU A 45 1.16 -5.32 3.91
C LEU A 45 1.89 -5.97 5.09
N SER A 46 2.24 -5.18 6.11
CA SER A 46 2.89 -5.67 7.34
C SER A 46 1.95 -6.55 8.14
N ASP A 47 0.69 -6.13 8.29
CA ASP A 47 -0.36 -6.91 8.93
C ASP A 47 -0.58 -8.24 8.20
N TYR A 48 -0.70 -8.22 6.87
CA TYR A 48 -0.82 -9.46 6.08
C TYR A 48 0.36 -10.40 6.33
N LYS A 49 1.59 -9.87 6.31
CA LYS A 49 2.81 -10.67 6.58
C LYS A 49 2.77 -11.31 7.96
N ALA A 50 2.43 -10.56 9.01
CA ALA A 50 2.35 -11.07 10.38
C ALA A 50 1.32 -12.21 10.53
N HIS A 51 0.16 -12.08 9.86
CA HIS A 51 -0.89 -13.09 9.94
C HIS A 51 -0.57 -14.31 9.07
N THR A 52 -0.05 -14.14 7.85
CA THR A 52 0.24 -15.29 6.96
C THR A 52 1.42 -16.13 7.44
N THR A 53 2.47 -15.54 8.01
CA THR A 53 3.63 -16.31 8.52
C THR A 53 3.30 -17.16 9.74
N SER A 54 2.13 -16.95 10.36
CA SER A 54 1.67 -17.72 11.51
C SER A 54 0.93 -19.01 11.13
N PHE A 55 0.57 -19.20 9.85
CA PHE A 55 -0.21 -20.36 9.38
C PHE A 55 0.60 -21.44 8.65
N ASP A 56 1.82 -21.16 8.20
CA ASP A 56 2.70 -22.15 7.53
C ASP A 56 3.45 -23.08 8.52
N GLY A 57 2.81 -23.43 9.64
CA GLY A 57 3.48 -24.07 10.79
C GLY A 57 2.76 -25.26 11.45
N ASP A 58 1.72 -25.83 10.84
CA ASP A 58 1.11 -27.11 11.27
C ASP A 58 1.15 -28.16 10.14
#